data_AF-A0A258AGJ6-F1
#
_entry.id   AF-A0A258AGJ6-F1
#
_cell.length_a   1.000
_cell.length_b   1.000
_cell.length_c   1.000
_cell.angle_alpha   90.00
_cell.angle_beta   90.00
_cell.angle_gamma   90.00
#
_symmetry.space_group_name_H-M   'P 1'
#
loop_
_entity.id
_entity.type
_entity.pdbx_description
1 polymer ?
#
loop_
_entity_poly.entity_id
_entity_poly.type
_entity_poly.pdbx_seq_one_letter_code
_entity_poly.pdbx_strand_id
1 'polypeptide(L)'
;MPQRKIVLMPYAVDNEHFSRVDEATLREVAAWRKRLDMGDQEAVVGFFGKLKHSKRPDLALRGLARAAAGLPAEKRPWLLFVGDGPLRDRLEKLAAKLYPGRVRFLGFQNQSLLPALYRLVDLLLLPSDFEPWGLVVNEAMCAGRAVVVSDRVGAAPDLVAGEARTGAVFINGSVTSLSAVLKTLLLDAPVLASAGKLASQRIQAWSFREDVAGLREALAELPGSALSVEPPQERRGVVAAYLGVHQVFQMGAAAAEAGRLEHFYCSLIRFPGRWGEIFARWLFIPSAMPLGAEVLPPERVSERPLPLLAQRIAER
;
A
#
# COMPACT_ATOMS: atom_id res chain seq x y z
N MET A 1 5.06 8.13 26.20
CA MET A 1 4.59 9.46 25.75
C MET A 1 3.25 9.74 26.43
N PRO A 2 3.00 10.95 26.95
CA PRO A 2 1.67 11.31 27.46
C PRO A 2 0.67 11.31 26.30
N GLN A 3 -0.53 10.75 26.50
CA GLN A 3 -1.54 10.60 25.43
C GLN A 3 -1.92 11.93 24.78
N ARG A 4 -1.94 13.03 25.55
CA ARG A 4 -2.15 14.41 25.06
C ARG A 4 -1.09 14.93 24.07
N LYS A 5 0.02 14.21 23.90
CA LYS A 5 1.10 14.55 22.96
C LYS A 5 1.13 13.62 21.74
N ILE A 6 0.12 12.77 21.58
CA ILE A 6 0.00 11.83 20.46
C ILE A 6 -1.13 12.35 19.58
N VAL A 7 -0.78 12.79 18.38
CA VAL A 7 -1.74 13.21 17.35
C VAL A 7 -1.82 12.11 16.30
N LEU A 8 -3.04 11.78 15.87
CA LEU A 8 -3.26 10.81 14.80
C LEU A 8 -2.96 11.48 13.45
N MET A 9 -1.97 10.94 12.75
CA MET A 9 -1.68 11.30 11.36
C MET A 9 -1.90 10.04 10.50
N PRO A 10 -3.10 9.87 9.91
CA PRO A 10 -3.45 8.63 9.23
C PRO A 10 -2.65 8.46 7.93
N TYR A 11 -2.09 7.28 7.69
CA TYR A 11 -1.57 6.95 6.36
C TYR A 11 -2.71 7.00 5.33
N ALA A 12 -2.49 7.72 4.24
CA ALA A 12 -3.49 7.97 3.22
C ALA A 12 -3.06 7.48 1.84
N VAL A 13 -4.03 7.37 0.93
CA VAL A 13 -3.83 7.22 -0.52
C VAL A 13 -4.72 8.22 -1.23
N ASP A 14 -4.64 8.27 -2.56
CA ASP A 14 -5.62 9.01 -3.36
C ASP A 14 -6.97 8.28 -3.34
N ASN A 15 -7.79 8.61 -2.34
CA ASN A 15 -9.09 7.99 -2.16
C ASN A 15 -10.00 8.20 -3.38
N GLU A 16 -9.94 9.35 -4.05
CA GLU A 16 -10.75 9.64 -5.23
C GLU A 16 -10.36 8.75 -6.41
N HIS A 17 -9.06 8.53 -6.61
CA HIS A 17 -8.55 7.62 -7.62
C HIS A 17 -9.03 6.19 -7.42
N PHE A 18 -8.89 5.64 -6.20
CA PHE A 18 -9.23 4.23 -5.91
C PHE A 18 -10.73 3.99 -5.68
N SER A 19 -11.50 5.01 -5.29
CA SER A 19 -12.96 4.91 -5.14
C SER A 19 -13.73 5.14 -6.43
N ARG A 20 -13.06 5.60 -7.50
CA ARG A 20 -13.69 5.94 -8.79
C ARG A 20 -14.60 4.82 -9.33
N VAL A 21 -15.83 5.17 -9.71
CA VAL A 21 -16.81 4.29 -10.39
C VAL A 21 -17.26 4.98 -11.69
N ASP A 22 -16.40 5.03 -12.70
CA ASP A 22 -16.76 5.56 -14.02
C ASP A 22 -16.91 4.43 -15.05
N GLU A 23 -17.54 4.74 -16.19
CA GLU A 23 -17.77 3.77 -17.27
C GLU A 23 -16.47 3.16 -17.81
N ALA A 24 -15.37 3.91 -17.80
CA ALA A 24 -14.06 3.40 -18.22
C ALA A 24 -13.57 2.30 -17.27
N THR A 25 -13.63 2.55 -15.96
CA THR A 25 -13.24 1.59 -14.93
C THR A 25 -14.11 0.33 -14.98
N LEU A 26 -15.43 0.48 -15.13
CA LEU A 26 -16.35 -0.66 -15.23
C LEU A 26 -16.12 -1.48 -16.50
N ARG A 27 -15.84 -0.84 -17.64
CA ARG A 27 -15.46 -1.54 -18.88
C ARG A 27 -14.15 -2.31 -18.71
N GLU A 28 -13.17 -1.72 -18.03
CA GLU A 28 -11.90 -2.39 -17.75
C GLU A 28 -12.10 -3.62 -16.85
N VAL A 29 -12.94 -3.53 -15.80
CA VAL A 29 -13.31 -4.68 -14.95
C VAL A 29 -13.94 -5.80 -15.79
N ALA A 30 -14.90 -5.48 -16.65
CA ALA A 30 -15.54 -6.47 -17.53
C ALA A 30 -14.53 -7.11 -18.51
N ALA A 31 -13.62 -6.30 -19.06
CA ALA A 31 -12.54 -6.79 -19.92
C ALA A 31 -11.60 -7.74 -19.18
N TRP A 32 -11.27 -7.47 -17.92
CA TRP A 32 -10.48 -8.38 -17.09
C TRP A 32 -11.21 -9.69 -16.81
N ARG A 33 -12.50 -9.66 -16.40
CA ARG A 33 -13.28 -10.89 -16.18
C ARG A 33 -13.30 -11.76 -17.43
N LYS A 34 -13.56 -11.18 -18.59
CA LYS A 34 -13.54 -11.89 -19.88
C LYS A 34 -12.16 -12.47 -20.21
N ARG A 35 -11.08 -11.69 -20.07
CA ARG A 35 -9.71 -12.13 -20.37
C ARG A 35 -9.25 -13.28 -19.46
N LEU A 36 -9.72 -13.30 -18.21
CA LEU A 36 -9.32 -14.30 -17.22
C LEU A 36 -10.23 -15.52 -17.18
N ASP A 37 -11.30 -15.52 -17.99
CA ASP A 37 -12.35 -16.53 -18.05
C ASP A 37 -13.07 -16.68 -16.70
N MET A 38 -13.49 -15.54 -16.14
CA MET A 38 -14.20 -15.45 -14.86
C MET A 38 -15.67 -15.12 -15.10
N GLY A 39 -16.58 -15.85 -14.46
CA GLY A 39 -18.00 -15.52 -14.46
C GLY A 39 -18.30 -14.27 -13.64
N ASP A 40 -19.42 -13.60 -13.94
CA ASP A 40 -19.79 -12.33 -13.29
C ASP A 40 -20.07 -12.45 -11.79
N GLN A 41 -20.52 -13.63 -11.34
CA GLN A 41 -20.91 -13.90 -9.95
C GLN A 41 -19.85 -14.71 -9.18
N GLU A 42 -18.72 -15.02 -9.80
CA GLU A 42 -17.66 -15.77 -9.14
C GLU A 42 -16.86 -14.85 -8.22
N ALA A 43 -16.70 -15.28 -6.96
CA ALA A 43 -15.96 -14.57 -5.95
C ALA A 43 -14.45 -14.55 -6.26
N VAL A 44 -13.82 -13.43 -5.94
CA VAL A 44 -12.45 -13.14 -6.36
C VAL A 44 -11.61 -12.64 -5.18
N VAL A 45 -10.56 -13.38 -4.82
CA VAL A 45 -9.57 -12.99 -3.82
C VAL A 45 -8.34 -12.41 -4.50
N GLY A 46 -7.96 -11.19 -4.13
CA GLY A 46 -6.79 -10.49 -4.66
C GLY A 46 -5.61 -10.50 -3.70
N PHE A 47 -4.42 -10.78 -4.22
CA PHE A 47 -3.15 -10.49 -3.58
C PHE A 47 -2.41 -9.44 -4.41
N PHE A 48 -2.05 -8.31 -3.80
CA PHE A 48 -1.37 -7.21 -4.47
C PHE A 48 0.02 -7.00 -3.88
N GLY A 49 1.06 -7.12 -4.72
CA GLY A 49 2.43 -6.82 -4.34
C GLY A 49 3.46 -7.85 -4.81
N LYS A 50 4.71 -7.65 -4.38
CA LYS A 50 5.84 -8.50 -4.79
C LYS A 50 5.68 -9.94 -4.29
N LEU A 51 5.89 -10.91 -5.18
CA LEU A 51 5.87 -12.34 -4.87
C LEU A 51 7.20 -12.75 -4.21
N LYS A 52 7.36 -12.39 -2.93
CA LYS A 52 8.54 -12.68 -2.11
C LYS A 52 8.18 -13.28 -0.75
N HIS A 53 9.15 -13.88 -0.10
CA HIS A 53 8.97 -14.60 1.17
C HIS A 53 8.23 -13.78 2.23
N SER A 54 8.66 -12.55 2.50
CA SER A 54 8.05 -11.73 3.56
C SER A 54 6.58 -11.36 3.30
N LYS A 55 6.10 -11.46 2.05
CA LYS A 55 4.69 -11.20 1.69
C LYS A 55 3.82 -12.46 1.71
N ARG A 56 4.44 -13.64 1.85
CA ARG A 56 3.76 -14.93 2.00
C ARG A 56 2.65 -15.24 0.98
N PRO A 57 2.87 -15.06 -0.33
CA PRO A 57 1.90 -15.47 -1.35
C PRO A 57 1.59 -16.98 -1.33
N ASP A 58 2.52 -17.80 -0.80
CA ASP A 58 2.30 -19.23 -0.56
C ASP A 58 1.22 -19.48 0.50
N LEU A 59 1.17 -18.62 1.53
CA LEU A 59 0.17 -18.70 2.60
C LEU A 59 -1.21 -18.31 2.08
N ALA A 60 -1.29 -17.29 1.21
CA ALA A 60 -2.55 -16.95 0.52
C ALA A 60 -3.12 -18.15 -0.24
N LEU A 61 -2.31 -18.80 -1.07
CA LEU A 61 -2.71 -19.97 -1.84
C LEU A 61 -3.14 -21.14 -0.94
N ARG A 62 -2.34 -21.48 0.07
CA ARG A 62 -2.66 -22.60 1.00
C ARG A 62 -3.90 -22.32 1.83
N GLY A 63 -4.07 -21.08 2.30
CA GLY A 63 -5.21 -20.63 3.07
C GLY A 63 -6.51 -20.74 2.27
N LEU A 64 -6.53 -20.22 1.05
CA LEU A 64 -7.70 -20.27 0.18
C LEU A 64 -8.02 -21.71 -0.25
N ALA A 65 -7.01 -22.50 -0.64
CA ALA A 65 -7.20 -23.90 -0.99
C ALA A 65 -7.82 -24.70 0.17
N ARG A 66 -7.39 -24.46 1.41
CA ARG A 66 -7.98 -25.07 2.60
C ARG A 66 -9.39 -24.55 2.89
N ALA A 67 -9.63 -23.25 2.70
CA ALA A 67 -10.96 -22.64 2.88
C ALA A 67 -11.99 -23.26 1.92
N ALA A 68 -11.59 -23.51 0.68
CA ALA A 68 -12.45 -24.00 -0.39
C ALA A 68 -12.42 -25.53 -0.60
N ALA A 69 -11.76 -26.29 0.28
CA ALA A 69 -11.57 -27.73 0.10
C ALA A 69 -12.87 -28.54 -0.01
N GLY A 70 -13.95 -28.08 0.63
CA GLY A 70 -15.28 -28.71 0.56
C GLY A 70 -16.18 -28.18 -0.57
N LEU A 71 -15.70 -27.24 -1.38
CA LEU A 71 -16.48 -26.67 -2.48
C LEU A 71 -16.25 -27.42 -3.79
N PRO A 72 -17.31 -27.62 -4.60
CA PRO A 72 -17.18 -28.00 -6.00
C PRO A 72 -16.28 -27.02 -6.76
N ALA A 73 -15.55 -27.51 -7.77
CA ALA A 73 -14.53 -26.71 -8.46
C ALA A 73 -15.11 -25.44 -9.10
N GLU A 74 -16.33 -25.52 -9.61
CA GLU A 74 -17.14 -24.45 -10.19
C GLU A 74 -17.58 -23.38 -9.17
N LYS A 75 -17.59 -23.70 -7.86
CA LYS A 75 -17.95 -22.75 -6.78
C LYS A 75 -16.73 -22.22 -6.02
N ARG A 76 -15.52 -22.61 -6.41
CA ARG A 76 -14.28 -22.17 -5.77
C ARG A 76 -13.97 -20.71 -6.14
N PRO A 77 -13.71 -19.83 -5.15
CA PRO A 77 -13.27 -18.48 -5.43
C PRO A 77 -11.98 -18.46 -6.25
N TRP A 78 -11.81 -17.43 -7.09
CA TRP A 78 -10.57 -17.17 -7.78
C TRP A 78 -9.50 -16.60 -6.84
N LEU A 79 -8.24 -16.91 -7.11
CA LEU A 79 -7.08 -16.20 -6.54
C LEU A 79 -6.31 -15.48 -7.63
N LEU A 80 -6.23 -14.15 -7.53
CA LEU A 80 -5.37 -13.34 -8.41
C LEU A 80 -4.15 -12.86 -7.66
N PHE A 81 -2.99 -13.13 -8.24
CA PHE A 81 -1.74 -12.49 -7.87
C PHE A 81 -1.49 -11.31 -8.83
N VAL A 82 -1.62 -10.09 -8.32
CA VAL A 82 -1.29 -8.84 -8.99
C VAL A 82 0.09 -8.38 -8.50
N GLY A 83 1.09 -8.54 -9.35
CA GLY A 83 2.49 -8.33 -9.02
C GLY A 83 3.37 -9.47 -9.51
N ASP A 84 4.68 -9.28 -9.38
CA ASP A 84 5.67 -10.27 -9.78
C ASP A 84 6.74 -10.42 -8.69
N GLY A 85 7.58 -11.45 -8.80
CA GLY A 85 8.69 -11.66 -7.88
C GLY A 85 9.31 -13.04 -7.99
N PRO A 86 10.41 -13.26 -7.25
CA PRO A 86 11.24 -14.46 -7.35
C PRO A 86 10.50 -15.76 -6.99
N LEU A 87 9.33 -15.69 -6.34
CA LEU A 87 8.54 -16.86 -6.00
C LEU A 87 7.56 -17.31 -7.10
N ARG A 88 7.42 -16.58 -8.20
CA ARG A 88 6.40 -16.83 -9.23
C ARG A 88 6.39 -18.28 -9.72
N ASP A 89 7.50 -18.79 -10.27
CA ASP A 89 7.58 -20.15 -10.81
C ASP A 89 7.22 -21.23 -9.78
N ARG A 90 7.64 -21.01 -8.53
CA ARG A 90 7.33 -21.93 -7.42
C ARG A 90 5.84 -21.90 -7.08
N LEU A 91 5.23 -20.71 -7.09
CA LEU A 91 3.82 -20.52 -6.81
C LEU A 91 2.93 -21.10 -7.92
N GLU A 92 3.30 -20.94 -9.19
CA GLU A 92 2.58 -21.53 -10.32
C GLU A 92 2.54 -23.06 -10.21
N LYS A 93 3.70 -23.70 -9.94
CA LYS A 93 3.77 -25.15 -9.67
C LYS A 93 2.94 -25.58 -8.46
N LEU A 94 2.97 -24.79 -7.39
CA LEU A 94 2.18 -25.07 -6.19
C LEU A 94 0.68 -24.91 -6.44
N ALA A 95 0.27 -23.90 -7.22
CA ALA A 95 -1.11 -23.63 -7.59
C ALA A 95 -1.68 -24.76 -8.46
N ALA A 96 -0.93 -25.25 -9.45
CA ALA A 96 -1.34 -26.38 -10.27
C ALA A 96 -1.63 -27.63 -9.43
N LYS A 97 -0.89 -27.82 -8.32
CA LYS A 97 -1.08 -28.95 -7.40
C LYS A 97 -2.23 -28.74 -6.41
N LEU A 98 -2.32 -27.55 -5.80
CA LEU A 98 -3.24 -27.31 -4.67
C LEU A 98 -4.59 -26.72 -5.08
N TYR A 99 -4.62 -25.96 -6.17
CA TYR A 99 -5.78 -25.16 -6.55
C TYR A 99 -5.88 -25.01 -8.09
N PRO A 100 -5.91 -26.14 -8.83
CA PRO A 100 -5.85 -26.13 -10.29
C PRO A 100 -7.02 -25.36 -10.90
N GLY A 101 -6.75 -24.63 -11.97
CA GLY A 101 -7.75 -23.88 -12.74
C GLY A 101 -8.23 -22.58 -12.10
N ARG A 102 -8.01 -22.35 -10.80
CA ARG A 102 -8.59 -21.23 -10.02
C ARG A 102 -7.59 -20.18 -9.54
N VAL A 103 -6.39 -20.15 -10.13
CA VAL A 103 -5.35 -19.15 -9.82
C VAL A 103 -4.93 -18.44 -11.10
N ARG A 104 -4.70 -17.12 -11.04
CA ARG A 104 -4.17 -16.30 -12.12
C ARG A 104 -3.02 -15.42 -11.62
N PHE A 105 -1.96 -15.34 -12.41
CA PHE A 105 -0.80 -14.47 -12.16
C PHE A 105 -0.77 -13.39 -13.21
N LEU A 106 -1.00 -12.14 -12.79
CA LEU A 106 -1.14 -11.00 -13.70
C LEU A 106 0.20 -10.30 -13.93
N GLY A 107 1.24 -10.63 -13.16
CA GLY A 107 2.51 -9.91 -13.19
C GLY A 107 2.35 -8.47 -12.71
N PHE A 108 3.36 -7.63 -12.97
CA PHE A 108 3.31 -6.21 -12.65
C PHE A 108 2.23 -5.50 -13.48
N GLN A 109 1.46 -4.61 -12.85
CA GLN A 109 0.40 -3.82 -13.47
C GLN A 109 0.66 -2.34 -13.25
N ASN A 110 0.33 -1.51 -14.25
CA ASN A 110 0.46 -0.06 -14.14
C ASN A 110 -0.53 0.49 -13.09
N GLN A 111 -0.12 1.56 -12.41
CA GLN A 111 -0.95 2.29 -11.44
C GLN A 111 -2.32 2.67 -12.01
N SER A 112 -2.41 3.07 -13.27
CA SER A 112 -3.67 3.44 -13.93
C SER A 112 -4.68 2.29 -14.02
N LEU A 113 -4.23 1.03 -13.93
CA LEU A 113 -5.09 -0.16 -13.97
C LEU A 113 -5.52 -0.63 -12.57
N LEU A 114 -4.87 -0.15 -11.51
CA LEU A 114 -5.14 -0.62 -10.16
C LEU A 114 -6.57 -0.34 -9.68
N PRO A 115 -7.21 0.81 -9.95
CA PRO A 115 -8.61 1.01 -9.58
C PRO A 115 -9.53 -0.08 -10.13
N ALA A 116 -9.35 -0.46 -11.39
CA ALA A 116 -10.12 -1.54 -12.00
C ALA A 116 -9.80 -2.90 -11.37
N LEU A 117 -8.52 -3.19 -11.10
CA LEU A 117 -8.13 -4.46 -10.49
C LEU A 117 -8.60 -4.60 -9.03
N TYR A 118 -8.60 -3.53 -8.24
CA TYR A 118 -9.19 -3.56 -6.91
C TYR A 118 -10.71 -3.75 -6.96
N ARG A 119 -11.38 -3.24 -8.00
CA ARG A 119 -12.82 -3.48 -8.21
C ARG A 119 -13.15 -4.85 -8.77
N LEU A 120 -12.21 -5.47 -9.49
CA LEU A 120 -12.33 -6.83 -9.99
C LEU A 120 -12.36 -7.85 -8.85
N VAL A 121 -11.62 -7.60 -7.77
CA VAL A 121 -11.59 -8.47 -6.60
C VAL A 121 -12.75 -8.14 -5.66
N ASP A 122 -13.15 -9.10 -4.83
CA ASP A 122 -14.16 -8.93 -3.77
C ASP A 122 -13.51 -8.82 -2.39
N LEU A 123 -12.33 -9.44 -2.24
CA LEU A 123 -11.57 -9.49 -0.99
C LEU A 123 -10.08 -9.31 -1.26
N LEU A 124 -9.44 -8.36 -0.58
CA LEU A 124 -7.98 -8.26 -0.50
C LEU A 124 -7.45 -9.23 0.56
N LEU A 125 -6.41 -9.99 0.21
CA LEU A 125 -5.67 -10.85 1.13
C LEU A 125 -4.20 -10.42 1.21
N LEU A 126 -3.78 -9.93 2.37
CA LEU A 126 -2.40 -9.51 2.67
C LEU A 126 -1.82 -10.34 3.83
N PRO A 127 -1.25 -11.53 3.56
CA PRO A 127 -0.81 -12.46 4.58
C PRO A 127 0.66 -12.25 5.03
N SER A 128 1.18 -11.03 4.89
CA SER A 128 2.60 -10.72 5.10
C SER A 128 3.12 -11.12 6.49
N ASP A 129 4.36 -11.58 6.58
CA ASP A 129 5.04 -11.81 7.88
C ASP A 129 5.36 -10.51 8.60
N PHE A 130 5.56 -9.45 7.81
CA PHE A 130 5.81 -8.11 8.27
C PHE A 130 5.42 -7.12 7.18
N GLU A 131 4.59 -6.15 7.54
CA GLU A 131 4.26 -5.00 6.71
C GLU A 131 4.21 -3.76 7.61
N PRO A 132 5.07 -2.75 7.38
CA PRO A 132 5.08 -1.55 8.22
C PRO A 132 3.72 -0.85 8.31
N TRP A 133 2.99 -0.81 7.18
CA TRP A 133 1.63 -0.29 7.11
C TRP A 133 0.76 -1.17 6.21
N GLY A 134 1.00 -1.11 4.90
CA GLY A 134 0.26 -1.86 3.88
C GLY A 134 -0.74 -0.99 3.15
N LEU A 135 -0.26 -0.05 2.33
CA LEU A 135 -1.12 0.89 1.58
C LEU A 135 -2.16 0.19 0.70
N VAL A 136 -1.87 -1.03 0.22
CA VAL A 136 -2.85 -1.85 -0.51
C VAL A 136 -4.15 -2.07 0.27
N VAL A 137 -4.10 -2.05 1.62
CA VAL A 137 -5.29 -2.07 2.48
C VAL A 137 -6.14 -0.81 2.25
N ASN A 138 -5.54 0.38 2.30
CA ASN A 138 -6.23 1.63 2.00
C ASN A 138 -6.84 1.61 0.60
N GLU A 139 -6.07 1.19 -0.40
CA GLU A 139 -6.48 1.15 -1.81
C GLU A 139 -7.69 0.21 -2.01
N ALA A 140 -7.65 -0.99 -1.44
CA ALA A 140 -8.75 -1.95 -1.51
C ALA A 140 -10.00 -1.47 -0.77
N MET A 141 -9.84 -0.85 0.41
CA MET A 141 -10.97 -0.29 1.15
C MET A 141 -11.62 0.87 0.39
N CYS A 142 -10.84 1.71 -0.31
CA CYS A 142 -11.38 2.77 -1.18
C CYS A 142 -12.23 2.20 -2.32
N ALA A 143 -11.81 1.07 -2.89
CA ALA A 143 -12.59 0.33 -3.89
C ALA A 143 -13.82 -0.41 -3.30
N GLY A 144 -14.02 -0.35 -1.97
CA GLY A 144 -15.11 -0.98 -1.25
C GLY A 144 -14.94 -2.48 -1.04
N ARG A 145 -13.71 -2.94 -0.83
CA ARG A 145 -13.38 -4.37 -0.68
C ARG A 145 -13.11 -4.74 0.76
N ALA A 146 -13.59 -5.92 1.13
CA ALA A 146 -13.26 -6.52 2.40
C ALA A 146 -11.75 -6.84 2.44
N VAL A 147 -11.15 -6.77 3.62
CA VAL A 147 -9.71 -6.98 3.77
C VAL A 147 -9.41 -8.07 4.80
N VAL A 148 -8.60 -9.06 4.39
CA VAL A 148 -8.02 -10.05 5.31
C VAL A 148 -6.53 -9.83 5.40
N VAL A 149 -6.03 -9.57 6.61
CA VAL A 149 -4.61 -9.33 6.88
C VAL A 149 -4.09 -10.21 8.00
N SER A 150 -2.79 -10.46 8.03
CA SER A 150 -2.16 -11.08 9.20
C SER A 150 -2.11 -10.08 10.36
N ASP A 151 -1.98 -10.58 11.59
CA ASP A 151 -1.69 -9.81 12.80
C ASP A 151 -0.32 -9.12 12.82
N ARG A 152 0.44 -9.20 11.72
CA ARG A 152 1.74 -8.54 11.51
C ARG A 152 1.70 -7.43 10.45
N VAL A 153 0.51 -7.04 10.01
CA VAL A 153 0.31 -5.89 9.12
C VAL A 153 0.01 -4.64 9.95
N GLY A 154 0.76 -3.57 9.74
CA GLY A 154 0.64 -2.32 10.52
C GLY A 154 -0.74 -1.66 10.43
N ALA A 155 -1.42 -1.75 9.29
CA ALA A 155 -2.79 -1.27 9.13
C ALA A 155 -3.85 -2.12 9.88
N ALA A 156 -3.51 -3.32 10.34
CA ALA A 156 -4.47 -4.24 10.97
C ALA A 156 -5.18 -3.64 12.19
N PRO A 157 -4.50 -3.13 13.24
CA PRO A 157 -5.15 -2.57 14.42
C PRO A 157 -6.08 -1.39 14.12
N ASP A 158 -5.74 -0.57 13.12
CA ASP A 158 -6.41 0.71 12.88
C ASP A 158 -7.55 0.62 11.84
N LEU A 159 -7.36 -0.17 10.78
CA LEU A 159 -8.27 -0.24 9.64
C LEU A 159 -9.12 -1.52 9.60
N VAL A 160 -8.63 -2.62 10.18
CA VAL A 160 -9.23 -3.95 10.02
C VAL A 160 -9.79 -4.50 11.32
N ALA A 161 -9.04 -4.37 12.41
CA ALA A 161 -9.45 -4.82 13.74
C ALA A 161 -10.50 -3.88 14.35
N GLY A 162 -11.23 -4.41 15.33
CA GLY A 162 -12.25 -3.65 16.07
C GLY A 162 -13.67 -3.93 15.60
N GLU A 163 -14.60 -3.06 16.01
CA GLU A 163 -16.04 -3.24 15.82
C GLU A 163 -16.48 -3.07 14.36
N ALA A 164 -15.69 -2.36 13.56
CA ALA A 164 -16.06 -1.93 12.21
C ALA A 164 -16.20 -3.07 11.18
N ARG A 165 -15.90 -4.34 11.54
CA ARG A 165 -16.06 -5.55 10.69
C ARG A 165 -15.72 -5.33 9.20
N THR A 166 -14.67 -4.54 8.91
CA THR A 166 -14.21 -4.20 7.55
C THR A 166 -13.53 -5.39 6.84
N GLY A 167 -13.36 -6.49 7.58
CA GLY A 167 -12.79 -7.74 7.13
C GLY A 167 -12.36 -8.58 8.34
N ALA A 168 -11.16 -9.16 8.30
CA ALA A 168 -10.66 -9.99 9.40
C ALA A 168 -9.14 -9.97 9.55
N VAL A 169 -8.68 -10.16 10.78
CA VAL A 169 -7.27 -10.38 11.11
C VAL A 169 -7.07 -11.85 11.46
N PHE A 170 -6.01 -12.47 10.94
CA PHE A 170 -5.65 -13.85 11.23
C PHE A 170 -4.24 -13.96 11.83
N ILE A 171 -3.98 -15.06 12.53
CA ILE A 171 -2.68 -15.31 13.19
C ILE A 171 -1.61 -15.56 12.13
N ASN A 172 -0.54 -14.76 12.09
CA ASN A 172 0.51 -14.88 11.08
C ASN A 172 1.08 -16.32 11.02
N GLY A 173 1.33 -16.79 9.80
CA GLY A 173 1.82 -18.15 9.53
C GLY A 173 0.80 -19.28 9.70
N SER A 174 -0.38 -19.02 10.28
CA SER A 174 -1.39 -20.05 10.54
C SER A 174 -2.36 -20.22 9.36
N VAL A 175 -2.15 -21.29 8.58
CA VAL A 175 -3.09 -21.70 7.51
C VAL A 175 -4.48 -21.97 8.07
N THR A 176 -4.57 -22.53 9.29
CA THR A 176 -5.85 -22.83 9.94
C THR A 176 -6.63 -21.56 10.25
N SER A 177 -6.00 -20.58 10.90
CA SER A 177 -6.62 -19.28 11.22
C SER A 177 -7.05 -18.55 9.95
N LEU A 178 -6.16 -18.47 8.95
CA LEU A 178 -6.47 -17.87 7.66
C LEU A 178 -7.67 -18.55 6.97
N SER A 179 -7.68 -19.88 6.90
CA SER A 179 -8.77 -20.60 6.25
C SER A 179 -10.12 -20.42 6.94
N ALA A 180 -10.13 -20.25 8.26
CA ALA A 180 -11.35 -20.02 9.03
C ALA A 180 -11.96 -18.65 8.69
N VAL A 181 -11.16 -17.57 8.71
CA VAL A 181 -11.67 -16.23 8.38
C VAL A 181 -12.08 -16.11 6.91
N LEU A 182 -11.35 -16.76 6.00
CA LEU A 182 -11.73 -16.80 4.58
C LEU A 182 -13.05 -17.53 4.35
N LYS A 183 -13.31 -18.63 5.08
CA LYS A 183 -14.60 -19.33 5.01
C LYS A 183 -15.74 -18.43 5.46
N THR A 184 -15.58 -17.73 6.59
CA THR A 184 -16.62 -16.84 7.11
C THR A 184 -16.97 -15.73 6.12
N LEU A 185 -15.96 -15.12 5.49
CA LEU A 185 -16.18 -14.01 4.56
C LEU A 185 -16.64 -14.49 3.17
N LEU A 186 -16.06 -15.56 2.62
CA LEU A 186 -16.31 -15.95 1.21
C LEU A 186 -17.53 -16.87 1.02
N LEU A 187 -18.02 -17.52 2.07
CA LEU A 187 -19.18 -18.43 1.98
C LEU A 187 -20.51 -17.74 2.25
N ASP A 188 -20.50 -16.47 2.67
CA ASP A 188 -21.68 -15.65 2.92
C ASP A 188 -21.53 -14.31 2.19
N ALA A 189 -22.16 -14.22 1.01
CA ALA A 189 -22.05 -13.04 0.15
C ALA A 189 -22.59 -11.75 0.81
N PRO A 190 -23.72 -11.76 1.55
CA PRO A 190 -24.14 -10.64 2.38
C PRO A 190 -23.07 -10.17 3.38
N VAL A 191 -22.40 -11.11 4.07
CA VAL A 191 -21.32 -10.77 5.01
C VAL A 191 -20.14 -10.11 4.28
N LEU A 192 -19.73 -10.66 3.14
CA LEU A 192 -18.66 -10.09 2.32
C LEU A 192 -18.97 -8.67 1.86
N ALA A 193 -20.17 -8.46 1.30
CA ALA A 193 -20.62 -7.17 0.81
C ALA A 193 -20.73 -6.14 1.95
N SER A 194 -21.22 -6.56 3.11
CA SER A 194 -21.28 -5.72 4.31
C SER A 194 -19.88 -5.27 4.76
N ALA A 195 -18.92 -6.20 4.82
CA ALA A 195 -17.53 -5.88 5.16
C ALA A 195 -16.90 -4.88 4.18
N GLY A 196 -17.13 -5.05 2.87
CA GLY A 196 -16.67 -4.11 1.85
C GLY A 196 -17.30 -2.70 1.97
N LYS A 197 -18.59 -2.63 2.29
CA LYS A 197 -19.27 -1.35 2.56
C LYS A 197 -18.68 -0.65 3.79
N LEU A 198 -18.50 -1.39 4.88
CA LEU A 198 -17.92 -0.85 6.11
C LEU A 198 -16.47 -0.42 5.90
N ALA A 199 -15.70 -1.17 5.10
CA ALA A 199 -14.36 -0.78 4.67
C ALA A 199 -14.36 0.57 3.93
N SER A 200 -15.25 0.73 2.94
CA SER A 200 -15.39 1.99 2.20
C SER A 200 -15.76 3.17 3.10
N GLN A 201 -16.56 2.95 4.15
CA GLN A 201 -16.92 3.99 5.11
C GLN A 201 -15.74 4.33 6.03
N ARG A 202 -15.06 3.30 6.56
CA ARG A 202 -13.93 3.47 7.48
C ARG A 202 -12.79 4.26 6.85
N ILE A 203 -12.48 3.99 5.58
CA ILE A 203 -11.34 4.61 4.89
C ILE A 203 -11.55 6.09 4.54
N GLN A 204 -12.78 6.61 4.60
CA GLN A 204 -13.05 8.03 4.38
C GLN A 204 -12.36 8.93 5.41
N ALA A 205 -12.08 8.40 6.61
CA ALA A 205 -11.32 9.11 7.65
C ALA A 205 -9.79 8.92 7.54
N TRP A 206 -9.32 8.33 6.44
CA TRP A 206 -7.91 8.03 6.17
C TRP A 206 -7.53 8.54 4.77
N SER A 207 -7.77 9.83 4.53
CA SER A 207 -7.41 10.51 3.28
C SER A 207 -6.30 11.53 3.48
N PHE A 208 -5.77 12.08 2.39
CA PHE A 208 -4.78 13.16 2.46
C PHE A 208 -5.30 14.38 3.24
N ARG A 209 -6.62 14.60 3.29
CA ARG A 209 -7.21 15.67 4.10
C ARG A 209 -6.95 15.43 5.60
N GLU A 210 -7.25 14.23 6.09
CA GLU A 210 -7.08 13.89 7.51
C GLU A 210 -5.60 13.76 7.88
N ASP A 211 -4.76 13.25 6.97
CA ASP A 211 -3.30 13.23 7.13
C ASP A 211 -2.74 14.64 7.36
N VAL A 212 -3.06 15.58 6.46
CA VAL A 212 -2.60 16.98 6.56
C VAL A 212 -3.18 17.68 7.80
N ALA A 213 -4.41 17.36 8.19
CA ALA A 213 -5.01 17.90 9.40
C ALA A 213 -4.26 17.44 10.66
N GLY A 214 -3.99 16.14 10.79
CA GLY A 214 -3.23 15.57 11.91
C GLY A 214 -1.81 16.13 11.98
N LEU A 215 -1.15 16.32 10.84
CA LEU A 215 0.15 16.99 10.81
C LEU A 215 0.09 18.44 11.31
N ARG A 216 -0.91 19.22 10.88
CA ARG A 216 -1.07 20.62 11.32
C ARG A 216 -1.30 20.70 12.82
N GLU A 217 -2.10 19.79 13.38
CA GLU A 217 -2.33 19.69 14.82
C GLU A 217 -1.02 19.36 15.56
N ALA A 218 -0.25 18.38 15.07
CA ALA A 218 1.05 18.05 15.66
C ALA A 218 2.05 19.22 15.64
N LEU A 219 2.04 20.03 14.57
CA LEU A 219 2.91 21.20 14.45
C LEU A 219 2.47 22.35 15.38
N ALA A 220 1.17 22.51 15.65
CA ALA A 220 0.65 23.55 16.52
C ALA A 220 1.06 23.35 18.00
N GLU A 221 1.31 22.11 18.41
CA GLU A 221 1.77 21.75 19.77
C GLU A 221 3.28 22.00 20.00
N LEU A 222 4.04 22.32 18.94
CA LEU A 222 5.45 22.66 19.08
C LEU A 222 5.57 24.10 19.58
N PRO A 223 6.34 24.36 20.67
CA PRO A 223 6.57 25.72 21.14
C PRO A 223 7.23 26.53 20.02
N GLY A 224 6.85 27.80 19.87
CA GLY A 224 7.28 28.66 18.76
C GLY A 224 8.80 28.82 18.57
N SER A 225 9.62 28.36 19.52
CA SER A 225 11.09 28.30 19.43
C SER A 225 11.66 26.98 18.88
N ALA A 226 10.85 25.91 18.75
CA ALA A 226 11.28 24.62 18.23
C ALA A 226 11.21 24.52 16.68
N LEU A 227 10.53 25.49 16.04
CA LEU A 227 10.46 25.65 14.59
C LEU A 227 11.29 26.83 14.08
N SER A 228 12.23 27.36 14.88
CA SER A 228 13.27 28.28 14.37
C SER A 228 14.34 27.49 13.59
N VAL A 229 13.92 26.75 12.58
CA VAL A 229 14.72 26.66 11.37
C VAL A 229 14.46 28.00 10.71
N GLU A 230 15.44 28.91 10.68
CA GLU A 230 15.29 30.06 9.79
C GLU A 230 14.87 29.51 8.43
N PRO A 231 13.71 29.90 7.89
CA PRO A 231 13.33 29.45 6.56
C PRO A 231 14.50 29.79 5.66
N PRO A 232 15.08 28.84 4.90
CA PRO A 232 16.13 29.17 3.97
C PRO A 232 15.60 30.33 3.13
N GLN A 233 16.33 31.45 3.15
CA GLN A 233 15.93 32.71 2.54
C GLN A 233 15.25 32.44 1.19
N GLU A 234 14.00 32.88 1.09
CA GLU A 234 13.18 32.91 -0.13
C GLU A 234 12.98 31.58 -0.89
N ARG A 235 12.74 30.44 -0.24
CA ARG A 235 12.31 29.23 -1.00
C ARG A 235 11.05 28.58 -0.43
N ARG A 236 9.95 28.55 -1.20
CA ARG A 236 8.75 27.77 -0.85
C ARG A 236 9.01 26.28 -1.12
N GLY A 237 9.51 25.54 -0.13
CA GLY A 237 9.80 24.12 -0.31
C GLY A 237 9.56 23.25 0.93
N VAL A 238 9.38 21.95 0.71
CA VAL A 238 9.23 20.93 1.77
C VAL A 238 10.56 20.20 1.94
N VAL A 239 11.10 20.20 3.16
CA VAL A 239 12.34 19.50 3.52
C VAL A 239 12.01 18.31 4.40
N ALA A 240 12.50 17.13 4.03
CA ALA A 240 12.31 15.92 4.81
C ALA A 240 13.63 15.28 5.23
N ALA A 241 13.75 15.05 6.54
CA ALA A 241 14.78 14.22 7.14
C ALA A 241 14.18 12.88 7.59
N TYR A 242 14.98 11.84 7.41
CA TYR A 242 14.64 10.41 7.41
C TYR A 242 13.70 9.90 8.52
N LEU A 243 12.44 9.58 8.14
CA LEU A 243 11.60 8.45 8.60
C LEU A 243 10.23 8.54 7.88
N GLY A 244 9.93 7.60 6.98
CA GLY A 244 8.63 7.55 6.27
C GLY A 244 8.63 8.19 4.88
N VAL A 245 9.50 7.70 3.97
CA VAL A 245 9.58 8.17 2.56
C VAL A 245 8.22 8.32 1.88
N HIS A 246 7.26 7.42 2.12
CA HIS A 246 5.92 7.54 1.54
C HIS A 246 5.13 8.76 2.05
N GLN A 247 5.07 9.01 3.35
CA GLN A 247 4.34 10.16 3.93
C GLN A 247 4.93 11.48 3.45
N VAL A 248 6.26 11.54 3.38
CA VAL A 248 6.99 12.70 2.87
C VAL A 248 6.69 12.96 1.39
N PHE A 249 6.65 11.92 0.56
CA PHE A 249 6.27 12.04 -0.86
C PHE A 249 4.81 12.46 -1.01
N GLN A 250 3.90 11.97 -0.16
CA GLN A 250 2.49 12.34 -0.16
C GLN A 250 2.29 13.81 0.21
N MET A 251 2.99 14.30 1.22
CA MET A 251 3.01 15.72 1.58
C MET A 251 3.59 16.59 0.46
N GLY A 252 4.64 16.11 -0.22
CA GLY A 252 5.19 16.75 -1.42
C GLY A 252 4.15 16.85 -2.55
N ALA A 253 3.52 15.74 -2.91
CA ALA A 253 2.50 15.72 -3.96
C ALA A 253 1.32 16.65 -3.65
N ALA A 254 0.77 16.59 -2.44
CA ALA A 254 -0.32 17.44 -2.00
C ALA A 254 0.06 18.94 -1.99
N ALA A 255 1.30 19.28 -1.59
CA ALA A 255 1.78 20.65 -1.65
C ALA A 255 1.98 21.15 -3.09
N ALA A 256 2.38 20.27 -4.02
CA ALA A 256 2.52 20.58 -5.43
C ALA A 256 1.16 20.84 -6.11
N GLU A 257 0.17 19.97 -5.87
CA GLU A 257 -1.19 20.14 -6.38
C GLU A 257 -1.85 21.43 -5.86
N ALA A 258 -1.58 21.80 -4.62
CA ALA A 258 -2.07 23.04 -4.04
C ALA A 258 -1.37 24.31 -4.60
N GLY A 259 -0.40 24.18 -5.51
CA GLY A 259 0.41 25.29 -6.03
C GLY A 259 1.33 25.91 -4.98
N ARG A 260 1.62 25.18 -3.90
CA ARG A 260 2.37 25.67 -2.72
C ARG A 260 3.77 25.09 -2.63
N LEU A 261 4.21 24.33 -3.63
CA LEU A 261 5.53 23.69 -3.67
C LEU A 261 6.34 24.18 -4.87
N GLU A 262 7.41 24.94 -4.61
CA GLU A 262 8.42 25.30 -5.62
C GLU A 262 9.56 24.28 -5.64
N HIS A 263 9.92 23.71 -4.49
CA HIS A 263 11.02 22.74 -4.34
C HIS A 263 10.70 21.61 -3.36
N PHE A 264 11.09 20.38 -3.71
CA PHE A 264 10.99 19.20 -2.85
C PHE A 264 12.38 18.68 -2.50
N TYR A 265 12.72 18.63 -1.20
CA TYR A 265 14.03 18.18 -0.74
C TYR A 265 13.88 16.81 -0.07
N CYS A 266 14.33 15.77 -0.77
CA CYS A 266 14.36 14.41 -0.26
C CYS A 266 15.80 13.96 -0.04
N SER A 267 16.10 13.40 1.13
CA SER A 267 17.34 12.65 1.35
C SER A 267 17.19 11.26 0.76
N LEU A 268 17.40 11.13 -0.55
CA LEU A 268 17.73 9.86 -1.19
C LEU A 268 19.17 9.96 -1.67
N ILE A 269 19.99 8.97 -1.34
CA ILE A 269 21.41 8.97 -1.69
C ILE A 269 21.53 8.96 -3.22
N ARG A 270 22.14 10.01 -3.78
CA ARG A 270 22.86 9.95 -5.06
C ARG A 270 24.25 10.51 -4.86
N PHE A 271 25.28 9.72 -5.19
CA PHE A 271 26.65 10.21 -5.25
C PHE A 271 27.07 10.44 -6.72
N PRO A 272 27.29 11.69 -7.14
CA PRO A 272 28.15 11.96 -8.27
C PRO A 272 29.55 12.41 -7.79
N GLY A 273 30.61 11.88 -8.40
CA GLY A 273 32.02 12.23 -8.14
C GLY A 273 32.85 11.15 -7.46
N ARG A 274 34.18 11.35 -7.45
CA ARG A 274 35.23 10.38 -7.04
C ARG A 274 35.02 9.70 -5.68
N TRP A 275 34.42 10.41 -4.72
CA TRP A 275 34.15 9.88 -3.37
C TRP A 275 32.94 8.95 -3.34
N GLY A 276 31.99 9.12 -4.25
CA GLY A 276 30.82 8.27 -4.39
C GLY A 276 31.14 6.82 -4.75
N GLU A 277 32.06 6.62 -5.68
CA GLU A 277 32.49 5.29 -6.12
C GLU A 277 33.20 4.52 -5.02
N ILE A 278 33.96 5.21 -4.16
CA ILE A 278 34.68 4.60 -3.04
C ILE A 278 33.69 4.09 -1.99
N PHE A 279 32.67 4.89 -1.63
CA PHE A 279 31.64 4.49 -0.67
C PHE A 279 30.69 3.42 -1.20
N ALA A 280 30.31 3.47 -2.48
CA ALA A 280 29.50 2.44 -3.11
C ALA A 280 30.21 1.06 -3.12
N ARG A 281 31.53 1.06 -3.33
CA ARG A 281 32.37 -0.14 -3.23
C ARG A 281 32.48 -0.69 -1.81
N TRP A 282 32.50 0.19 -0.80
CA TRP A 282 32.61 -0.22 0.60
C TRP A 282 31.30 -0.82 1.16
N LEU A 283 30.16 -0.37 0.63
CA LEU A 283 28.83 -0.74 1.13
C LEU A 283 28.07 -1.76 0.24
N PHE A 284 28.64 -2.21 -0.88
CA PHE A 284 28.05 -3.19 -1.81
C PHE A 284 26.64 -2.85 -2.31
N ILE A 285 26.33 -1.57 -2.53
CA ILE A 285 25.01 -1.13 -3.01
C ILE A 285 25.09 -0.84 -4.52
N PRO A 286 24.36 -1.56 -5.39
CA PRO A 286 24.25 -1.22 -6.80
C PRO A 286 23.50 0.12 -6.94
N SER A 287 23.97 0.98 -7.85
CA SER A 287 23.33 2.25 -8.20
C SER A 287 21.85 2.02 -8.57
N ALA A 288 20.94 2.40 -7.68
CA ALA A 288 19.50 2.26 -7.89
C ALA A 288 18.89 3.62 -8.26
N MET A 289 18.22 3.68 -9.43
CA MET A 289 17.28 4.75 -9.75
C MET A 289 16.06 4.69 -8.80
N PRO A 290 15.43 5.82 -8.43
CA PRO A 290 14.14 5.79 -7.75
C PRO A 290 13.02 5.39 -8.73
N LEU A 291 12.20 4.42 -8.33
CA LEU A 291 10.82 4.32 -8.83
C LEU A 291 10.04 5.54 -8.31
N GLY A 292 9.37 6.29 -9.19
CA GLY A 292 8.25 7.17 -8.81
C GLY A 292 8.43 8.69 -8.96
N ALA A 293 9.49 9.18 -9.59
CA ALA A 293 9.73 10.62 -9.78
C ALA A 293 9.05 11.23 -11.03
N GLU A 294 7.89 10.73 -11.47
CA GLU A 294 7.17 11.33 -12.62
C GLU A 294 6.32 12.54 -12.24
N VAL A 295 6.02 12.74 -10.94
CA VAL A 295 5.08 13.78 -10.47
C VAL A 295 5.78 15.14 -10.24
N LEU A 296 7.11 15.17 -10.11
CA LEU A 296 7.88 16.40 -9.86
C LEU A 296 8.99 16.55 -10.91
N PRO A 297 9.11 17.71 -11.57
CA PRO A 297 10.19 17.95 -12.52
C PRO A 297 11.58 17.76 -11.87
N PRO A 298 12.54 17.10 -12.53
CA PRO A 298 13.87 16.81 -11.97
C PRO A 298 14.59 18.04 -11.42
N GLU A 299 14.40 19.20 -12.05
CA GLU A 299 14.96 20.50 -11.64
C GLU A 299 14.37 21.05 -10.33
N ARG A 300 13.24 20.51 -9.86
CA ARG A 300 12.59 20.90 -8.60
C ARG A 300 12.92 19.96 -7.43
N VAL A 301 13.71 18.92 -7.67
CA VAL A 301 14.13 17.94 -6.66
C VAL A 301 15.61 18.15 -6.34
N SER A 302 15.93 18.46 -5.08
CA SER A 302 17.31 18.62 -4.62
C SER A 302 17.64 17.62 -3.51
N GLU A 303 18.69 16.83 -3.72
CA GLU A 303 19.16 15.82 -2.77
C GLU A 303 20.37 16.37 -1.98
N ARG A 304 20.33 16.29 -0.64
CA ARG A 304 21.49 16.62 0.21
C ARG A 304 21.75 15.48 1.20
N PRO A 305 22.94 14.84 1.18
CA PRO A 305 23.18 13.60 1.91
C PRO A 305 23.21 13.78 3.44
N LEU A 306 23.48 14.99 3.93
CA LEU A 306 23.49 15.33 5.36
C LEU A 306 23.02 16.78 5.55
N PRO A 307 21.70 17.04 5.61
CA PRO A 307 21.14 18.39 5.63
C PRO A 307 21.70 19.25 6.77
N LEU A 308 21.85 18.65 7.96
CA LEU A 308 22.35 19.31 9.17
C LEU A 308 23.85 19.65 9.13
N LEU A 309 24.66 18.86 8.42
CA LEU A 309 26.11 19.09 8.35
C LEU A 309 26.45 20.14 7.28
N ALA A 310 25.73 20.13 6.15
CA ALA A 310 25.89 21.12 5.09
C ALA A 310 25.43 22.51 5.51
N GLN A 311 24.42 22.62 6.37
CA GLN A 311 23.97 23.89 6.93
C GLN A 311 25.06 24.52 7.82
N ARG A 312 25.70 23.74 8.70
CA ARG A 312 26.80 24.22 9.55
C ARG A 312 28.08 24.61 8.81
N ILE A 313 28.30 24.07 7.61
CA ILE A 313 29.47 24.40 6.77
C ILE A 313 29.22 25.66 5.94
N ALA A 314 27.97 25.94 5.57
CA ALA A 314 27.59 27.13 4.81
C ALA A 314 27.45 28.40 5.67
N GLU A 315 27.39 28.25 7.00
CA GLU A 315 27.30 29.35 7.99
C GLU A 315 28.68 29.80 8.54
N ARG A 316 29.79 29.34 7.92
CA ARG A 316 31.17 29.82 8.16
C ARG A 316 31.75 30.43 6.90
#